data_AF-A0A661FCU3-F1
#
_entry.id   AF-A0A661FCU3-F1
#
_cell.length_a   1.000
_cell.length_b   1.000
_cell.length_c   1.000
_cell.angle_alpha   90.00
_cell.angle_beta   90.00
_cell.angle_gamma   90.00
#
_symmetry.space_group_name_H-M   'P 1'
#
loop_
_entity.id
_entity.type
_entity.pdbx_description
1 polymer ?
#
loop_
_entity_poly.entity_id
_entity_poly.type
_entity_poly.pdbx_seq_one_letter_code
_entity_poly.pdbx_strand_id
1 'polypeptide(L)' 'VQLFELAQLKDSQQLGMTASGIIVVNPPWRLQAEMQVALPYLAEQLGIGKQGGYRIKQLKDE' A
#
# COMPACT_ATOMS: atom_id res chain seq x y z
N VAL A 1 -15.11 1.74 -2.30
CA VAL A 1 -14.01 2.49 -1.63
C VAL A 1 -12.80 1.57 -1.50
N GLN A 2 -11.61 2.04 -1.86
CA GLN A 2 -10.38 1.24 -1.90
C GLN A 2 -9.27 1.83 -1.03
N LEU A 3 -8.44 0.97 -0.44
CA LEU A 3 -7.21 1.30 0.28
C LEU A 3 -6.01 0.77 -0.50
N PHE A 4 -5.01 1.63 -0.67
CA PHE A 4 -3.68 1.31 -1.18
C PHE A 4 -2.65 1.78 -0.17
N GLU A 5 -1.79 0.89 0.30
CA GLU A 5 -0.77 1.21 1.31
C GLU A 5 0.58 0.63 0.91
N LEU A 6 1.63 1.36 1.24
CA LEU A 6 3.02 0.98 1.06
C LEU A 6 3.75 1.10 2.40
N ALA A 7 4.46 0.04 2.78
CA ALA A 7 5.27 -0.03 3.98
C ALA A 7 6.75 -0.17 3.60
N GLN A 8 7.62 0.61 4.24
CA GLN A 8 9.08 0.45 4.11
C GLN A 8 9.62 -0.56 5.13
N LEU A 9 8.94 -0.68 6.27
CA LEU A 9 9.27 -1.54 7.39
C LEU A 9 8.00 -2.22 7.91
N LYS A 10 8.15 -3.30 8.68
CA LYS A 10 7.03 -3.88 9.42
C LYS A 10 6.56 -2.93 10.53
N ASP A 11 5.29 -3.05 10.89
CA ASP A 11 4.72 -2.32 12.01
C ASP A 11 5.51 -2.57 13.30
N SER A 12 5.76 -1.49 14.04
CA SER A 12 6.47 -1.54 15.30
C SER A 12 5.83 -0.55 16.29
N GLN A 13 6.07 -0.76 17.58
CA GLN A 13 5.67 0.21 18.62
C GLN A 13 6.73 1.30 18.84
N GLN A 14 7.78 1.34 18.02
CA GLN A 14 8.82 2.37 18.13
C GLN A 14 8.35 3.68 17.49
N LEU A 15 9.06 4.76 17.80
CA LEU A 15 8.79 6.07 17.22
C LEU A 15 9.16 6.08 15.73
N GLY A 16 8.29 6.65 14.89
CA GLY A 16 8.49 6.79 13.45
C GLY A 16 7.30 6.30 12.63
N MET A 17 7.34 6.55 11.32
CA MET A 17 6.31 6.09 10.38
C MET A 17 6.87 4.93 9.55
N THR A 18 6.28 3.74 9.68
CA THR A 18 6.70 2.51 8.97
C THR A 18 6.02 2.34 7.62
N ALA A 19 4.81 2.90 7.48
CA ALA A 19 3.97 2.80 6.30
C ALA A 19 3.11 4.05 6.11
N SER A 20 2.66 4.28 4.89
CA SER A 20 1.64 5.27 4.55
C SER A 20 0.73 4.74 3.46
N GLY A 21 -0.46 5.31 3.35
CA GLY A 21 -1.46 4.84 2.41
C GLY A 21 -2.47 5.90 2.02
N ILE A 22 -3.25 5.57 0.99
CA ILE A 22 -4.26 6.41 0.39
C ILE A 22 -5.57 5.61 0.40
N ILE A 23 -6.64 6.24 0.88
CA ILE A 23 -8.00 5.73 0.75
C ILE A 23 -8.69 6.53 -0.35
N VAL A 24 -9.19 5.82 -1.36
CA VAL A 24 -9.81 6.42 -2.55
C VAL A 24 -11.30 6.09 -2.55
N VAL A 25 -12.11 7.14 -2.48
CA VAL A 25 -13.56 7.06 -2.71
C VAL A 25 -13.81 7.22 -4.20
N ASN A 26 -14.68 6.38 -4.76
CA ASN A 26 -14.95 6.29 -6.20
C ASN A 26 -13.68 6.14 -7.05
N PRO A 27 -12.87 5.09 -6.81
CA PRO A 27 -11.66 4.88 -7.57
C PRO A 27 -12.00 4.60 -9.05
N PRO A 28 -11.21 5.13 -10.01
CA PRO A 28 -11.31 4.72 -11.40
C PRO A 28 -11.10 3.21 -11.55
N TRP A 29 -11.83 2.58 -12.47
CA TRP A 29 -11.85 1.11 -12.63
C TRP A 29 -10.48 0.47 -12.92
N ARG A 30 -9.52 1.21 -13.50
CA ARG A 30 -8.15 0.70 -13.75
C ARG A 30 -7.21 0.83 -12.57
N LEU A 31 -7.51 1.72 -11.62
CA LEU A 31 -6.57 2.09 -10.56
C LEU A 31 -6.11 0.88 -9.76
N GLN A 32 -7.03 -0.03 -9.44
CA GLN A 32 -6.70 -1.25 -8.71
C GLN A 32 -5.71 -2.15 -9.50
N ALA A 33 -5.93 -2.34 -10.80
CA ALA A 33 -5.07 -3.15 -11.64
C ALA A 33 -3.67 -2.52 -11.79
N GLU A 34 -3.61 -1.19 -11.92
CA GLU A 34 -2.33 -0.46 -11.96
C GLU A 34 -1.58 -0.58 -10.63
N MET A 35 -2.28 -0.47 -9.49
CA MET A 35 -1.68 -0.60 -8.16
C MET A 35 -1.22 -2.04 -7.86
N GLN A 36 -1.88 -3.06 -8.41
CA GLN A 36 -1.45 -4.46 -8.30
C GLN A 36 -0.11 -4.73 -8.98
N VAL A 37 0.29 -3.92 -9.96
CA VAL A 37 1.60 -4.01 -10.62
C VAL A 37 2.62 -3.10 -9.94
N ALA A 38 2.23 -1.85 -9.62
CA ALA A 38 3.14 -0.85 -9.09
C ALA A 38 3.58 -1.13 -7.64
N LEU A 39 2.65 -1.48 -6.74
CA LEU A 39 2.95 -1.60 -5.31
C LEU A 39 3.93 -2.74 -4.96
N PRO A 40 3.86 -3.95 -5.57
CA PRO A 40 4.86 -4.97 -5.33
C PRO A 40 6.28 -4.52 -5.70
N TYR A 41 6.43 -3.89 -6.87
CA TYR A 41 7.71 -3.36 -7.33
C TYR A 41 8.23 -2.26 -6.38
N LEU A 42 7.36 -1.33 -5.97
CA LEU A 42 7.74 -0.28 -5.03
C LEU A 42 8.12 -0.83 -3.64
N ALA A 43 7.42 -1.84 -3.15
CA ALA A 43 7.74 -2.49 -1.87
C ALA A 43 9.12 -3.18 -1.92
N GLU A 44 9.47 -3.80 -3.05
CA GLU A 44 10.79 -4.41 -3.26
C GLU A 44 11.90 -3.34 -3.29
N GLN A 45 11.69 -2.25 -4.03
CA GLN A 45 12.74 -1.23 -4.25
C GLN A 45 12.91 -0.28 -3.07
N LEU A 46 11.81 0.10 -2.40
CA LEU A 46 11.81 1.10 -1.32
C LEU A 46 11.79 0.46 0.07
N GLY A 47 11.64 -0.87 0.15
CA GLY A 47 11.65 -1.60 1.41
C GLY A 47 13.04 -1.63 2.06
N ILE A 48 13.10 -1.30 3.35
CA ILE A 48 14.35 -1.32 4.11
C ILE A 48 14.60 -2.73 4.64
N GLY A 49 15.80 -3.27 4.42
CA GLY A 49 16.19 -4.56 4.98
C GLY A 49 15.29 -5.74 4.57
N LYS A 50 14.71 -5.68 3.35
CA LYS A 50 13.74 -6.67 2.84
C LYS A 50 12.44 -6.76 3.67
N GLN A 51 12.07 -5.67 4.34
CA GLN A 51 10.84 -5.58 5.12
C GLN A 51 9.75 -4.73 4.44
N GLY A 52 9.96 -4.38 3.17
CA GLY A 52 8.95 -3.69 2.38
C GLY A 52 7.67 -4.51 2.25
N GLY A 53 6.53 -3.84 2.29
CA GLY A 53 5.22 -4.45 2.20
C GLY A 53 4.23 -3.54 1.49
N TYR A 54 3.11 -4.11 1.07
CA TYR A 54 2.01 -3.33 0.50
C TYR A 54 0.67 -3.97 0.85
N ARG A 55 -0.39 -3.18 0.78
CA ARG A 55 -1.76 -3.65 0.99
C ARG A 55 -2.69 -2.99 -0.02
N ILE A 56 -3.48 -3.83 -0.68
CA ILE A 56 -4.58 -3.41 -1.55
C ILE A 56 -5.84 -4.01 -0.98
N LYS A 57 -6.84 -3.19 -0.64
CA LYS A 57 -8.07 -3.68 -0.01
C LYS A 57 -9.30 -2.94 -0.52
N GLN A 58 -10.33 -3.68 -0.88
CA GLN A 58 -11.68 -3.13 -1.02
C GLN A 58 -12.24 -2.91 0.40
N LEU A 59 -12.51 -1.65 0.77
CA LEU A 59 -13.05 -1.31 2.10
C LEU A 59 -14.58 -1.31 2.13
N LYS A 60 -15.19 -0.99 0.99
CA LYS A 60 -16.64 -1.01 0.80
C LYS A 60 -16.92 -1.34 -0.66
N ASP A 61 -17.77 -2.32 -0.89
CA ASP A 61 -18.37 -2.56 -2.22
C ASP A 61 -19.25 -1.36 -2.61
N GLU A 62 -19.49 -1.17 -3.90
CA GLU A 62 -20.26 -0.03 -4.41
C GLU A 62 -21.65 0.05 -3.74
#